data_AF-A0A1M5TSK3-F1
#
_entry.id   AF-A0A1M5TSK3-F1
#
_cell.length_a   1.000
_cell.length_b   1.000
_cell.length_c   1.000
_cell.angle_alpha   90.00
_cell.angle_beta   90.00
_cell.angle_gamma   90.00
#
_symmetry.space_group_name_H-M   'P 1'
#
loop_
_entity.id
_entity.type
_entity.pdbx_description
1 polymer ?
#
loop_
_entity_poly.entity_id
_entity_poly.type
_entity_poly.pdbx_seq_one_letter_code
_entity_poly.pdbx_strand_id
1 'polypeptide(L)' 'MKATITSQCMGDRNCNKLCPEVFAYDEDKLLSVVKYDVIPAHLEDIVRQAARECGADAIEIEE' A
#
# COMPACT_ATOMS: atom_id res chain seq x y z
N MET A 1 -6.55 -2.95 -10.53
CA MET A 1 -6.51 -3.27 -9.11
C MET A 1 -5.12 -2.87 -8.81
N LYS A 2 -4.89 -1.57 -8.88
CA LYS A 2 -3.58 -0.94 -8.93
C LYS A 2 -3.53 -0.02 -7.75
N ALA A 3 -2.68 -0.39 -6.79
CA ALA A 3 -2.48 0.41 -5.60
C ALA A 3 -1.38 1.45 -5.87
N THR A 4 -1.64 2.69 -5.50
CA THR A 4 -0.66 3.79 -5.55
C THR A 4 -0.54 4.40 -4.16
N ILE A 5 0.70 4.66 -3.73
CA ILE A 5 0.97 5.40 -2.50
C ILE A 5 1.12 6.88 -2.83
N THR A 6 0.28 7.71 -2.23
CA THR A 6 0.30 9.16 -2.45
C THR A 6 1.31 9.84 -1.52
N SER A 7 1.51 11.14 -1.75
CA SER A 7 2.34 11.99 -0.88
C SER A 7 1.78 12.18 0.53
N GLN A 8 0.55 11.72 0.81
CA GLN A 8 -0.03 11.73 2.17
C GLN A 8 0.57 10.63 3.07
N CYS A 9 1.39 9.72 2.53
CA CYS A 9 1.94 8.63 3.33
C CYS A 9 2.84 9.15 4.46
N MET A 10 2.45 8.87 5.70
CA MET A 10 3.18 9.27 6.92
C MET A 10 4.25 8.26 7.36
N GLY A 11 4.51 7.23 6.55
CA GLY A 11 5.53 6.22 6.84
C GLY A 11 5.20 5.27 8.00
N ASP A 12 3.92 5.10 8.34
CA ASP A 12 3.43 4.25 9.45
C ASP A 12 3.72 2.74 9.26
N ARG A 13 3.98 2.32 8.02
CA ARG A 13 4.32 0.94 7.64
C ARG A 13 3.23 -0.09 7.94
N ASN A 14 2.00 0.30 8.31
CA ASN A 14 0.91 -0.65 8.55
C ASN A 14 0.62 -1.51 7.32
N CYS A 15 0.54 -0.89 6.14
CA CYS A 15 0.33 -1.60 4.87
C CYS A 15 1.44 -2.62 4.57
N ASN A 16 2.71 -2.28 4.85
CA ASN A 16 3.85 -3.20 4.70
C ASN A 16 3.80 -4.37 5.71
N LYS A 17 3.30 -4.16 6.92
CA LYS A 17 3.09 -5.25 7.90
C LYS A 17 1.93 -6.16 7.50
N LEU A 18 0.84 -5.57 6.98
CA LEU A 18 -0.38 -6.29 6.61
C LEU A 18 -0.19 -7.12 5.32
N CYS A 19 0.48 -6.56 4.31
CA CYS A 19 0.75 -7.23 3.05
C CYS A 19 2.17 -6.90 2.56
N PRO A 20 3.21 -7.51 3.14
CA PRO A 20 4.61 -7.28 2.75
C PRO A 20 4.92 -7.73 1.32
N GLU A 21 4.07 -8.59 0.75
CA GLU A 21 4.15 -9.01 -0.65
C GLU A 21 3.84 -7.84 -1.59
N VAL A 22 2.81 -7.04 -1.29
CA VAL A 22 2.40 -5.91 -2.13
C VAL A 22 3.13 -4.62 -1.77
N PHE A 23 3.26 -4.32 -0.49
CA PHE A 23 3.82 -3.06 -0.02
C PHE A 23 5.26 -3.28 0.45
N ALA A 24 6.18 -2.46 -0.04
CA ALA A 24 7.52 -2.29 0.54
C ALA A 24 7.57 -0.96 1.30
N TYR A 25 8.61 -0.80 2.11
CA TYR A 25 8.98 0.48 2.68
C TYR A 25 10.32 0.91 2.08
N ASP A 26 10.34 2.10 1.48
CA ASP A 26 11.54 2.74 0.94
C ASP A 26 12.19 3.53 2.08
N GLU A 27 13.34 3.04 2.57
CA GLU A 27 14.05 3.65 3.71
C GLU A 27 14.71 4.99 3.36
N ASP A 28 15.02 5.23 2.09
CA ASP A 28 15.62 6.49 1.64
C ASP A 28 14.57 7.60 1.57
N LYS A 29 13.36 7.27 1.08
CA LYS A 29 12.25 8.23 0.95
C LYS A 29 11.37 8.29 2.19
N LEU A 30 11.51 7.32 3.09
CA LEU A 30 10.64 7.12 4.27
C LEU A 30 9.16 6.89 3.91
N LEU A 31 8.88 6.39 2.70
CA LEU A 31 7.55 6.19 2.16
C LEU A 31 7.27 4.71 1.90
N SER A 32 6.00 4.33 1.95
CA SER A 32 5.60 3.01 1.43
C SER A 32 5.60 3.04 -0.11
N VAL A 33 5.92 1.92 -0.73
CA VAL A 33 5.89 1.74 -2.18
C VAL A 33 5.17 0.44 -2.53
N VAL A 34 4.50 0.41 -3.68
CA VAL A 34 3.80 -0.79 -4.16
C VAL A 34 4.73 -1.55 -5.11
N LYS A 35 4.86 -2.86 -4.90
CA LYS A 35 5.75 -3.77 -5.65
C LYS A 35 5.11 -4.35 -6.92
N TYR A 36 3.80 -4.21 -7.08
CA TYR A 36 3.03 -4.73 -8.21
C TYR A 36 2.40 -3.61 -9.01
N ASP A 37 2.41 -3.72 -10.33
CA ASP A 37 1.63 -2.82 -11.18
C ASP A 37 0.14 -3.21 -11.14
N VAL A 38 -0.15 -4.51 -11.17
CA VAL A 38 -1.49 -5.08 -10.98
C VAL A 38 -1.47 -6.04 -9.79
N ILE A 39 -2.34 -5.80 -8.80
CA ILE A 39 -2.45 -6.62 -7.61
C ILE A 39 -3.02 -8.00 -7.97
N PRO A 40 -2.37 -9.11 -7.55
CA PRO A 40 -2.91 -10.45 -7.73
C PRO A 40 -4.27 -10.63 -7.04
N ALA A 41 -5.20 -11.35 -7.69
CA ALA A 41 -6.58 -11.55 -7.20
C ALA A 41 -6.68 -12.02 -5.73
N HIS A 42 -5.76 -12.88 -5.29
CA HIS A 42 -5.75 -13.41 -3.91
C HIS A 42 -5.27 -12.39 -2.85
N LEU A 43 -4.65 -11.28 -3.27
CA LEU A 43 -4.15 -10.21 -2.39
C LEU A 43 -5.04 -8.97 -2.41
N GLU A 44 -5.98 -8.89 -3.36
CA GLU A 44 -6.88 -7.76 -3.55
C GLU A 44 -7.61 -7.35 -2.26
N ASP A 45 -8.17 -8.31 -1.53
CA ASP A 45 -8.93 -8.03 -0.32
C ASP A 45 -8.03 -7.50 0.81
N ILE A 46 -6.80 -8.00 0.89
CA ILE A 46 -5.79 -7.52 1.85
C ILE A 46 -5.35 -6.10 1.47
N VAL A 47 -5.18 -5.79 0.19
CA VAL A 47 -4.86 -4.44 -0.29
C VAL A 47 -5.98 -3.46 0.00
N ARG A 48 -7.25 -3.85 -0.22
CA ARG A 48 -8.43 -3.04 0.15
C ARG A 48 -8.50 -2.83 1.67
N GLN A 49 -8.13 -3.83 2.47
CA GLN A 49 -8.01 -3.67 3.91
C GLN A 49 -6.89 -2.68 4.28
N ALA A 50 -5.72 -2.80 3.67
CA ALA A 50 -4.60 -1.88 3.90
C ALA A 50 -4.99 -0.41 3.62
N ALA A 51 -5.74 -0.16 2.55
CA ALA A 51 -6.23 1.16 2.22
C ALA A 51 -7.20 1.71 3.27
N ARG A 52 -8.16 0.89 3.74
CA ARG A 52 -9.11 1.28 4.80
C ARG A 52 -8.46 1.52 6.16
N GLU A 53 -7.37 0.83 6.45
CA GLU A 53 -6.62 0.96 7.71
C GLU A 53 -5.51 2.01 7.64
N CYS A 54 -5.32 2.67 6.49
CA CYS A 54 -4.32 3.72 6.36
C CYS A 54 -4.82 4.98 7.06
N GLY A 55 -4.26 5.31 8.22
CA GLY A 55 -4.68 6.50 8.99
C GLY A 55 -4.43 7.85 8.30
N ALA A 56 -3.73 7.86 7.16
CA ALA A 56 -3.48 9.04 6.34
C ALA A 56 -4.19 8.99 4.98
N ASP A 57 -5.05 7.99 4.74
CA ASP A 57 -5.76 7.77 3.48
C ASP A 57 -4.83 7.83 2.24
N ALA A 58 -3.60 7.34 2.41
CA ALA A 58 -2.52 7.51 1.43
C ALA A 58 -2.44 6.40 0.37
N ILE A 59 -3.41 5.47 0.36
CA ILE A 59 -3.43 4.32 -0.55
C ILE A 59 -4.64 4.47 -1.47
N GLU A 60 -4.38 4.80 -2.73
CA GLU A 60 -5.40 4.88 -3.78
C GLU A 60 -5.43 3.56 -4.56
N ILE A 61 -6.62 3.08 -4.93
CA ILE A 61 -6.80 1.84 -5.68
C ILE A 61 -7.62 2.14 -6.93
N GLU A 62 -7.05 1.89 -8.11
CA GLU A 62 -7.72 2.05 -9.41
C GLU A 62 -7.73 0.75 -10.23
N GLU A 63 -8.87 0.50 -10.88
CA GLU A 63 -9.26 -0.70 -11.65
C GLU A 63 -9.06 -2.02 -10.94
#